data_AF-A0A059F550-F1
#
_entry.id   AF-A0A059F550-F1
#
_cell.length_a   1.000
_cell.length_b   1.000
_cell.length_c   1.000
_cell.angle_alpha   90.00
_cell.angle_beta   90.00
_cell.angle_gamma   90.00
#
_symmetry.space_group_name_H-M   'P 1'
#
loop_
_entity.id
_entity.type
_entity.pdbx_description
1 polymer ?
#
loop_
_entity_poly.entity_id
_entity_poly.type
_entity_poly.pdbx_seq_one_letter_code
_entity_poly.pdbx_strand_id
1 'polypeptide(L)'
;MILLLKFTKAFLLVDKISQKYIKIDHNVPAKLVGVRTNATDFIPLQISDDHTEYALKSKNDDLFLDIIDDFNNIGGTKAVSTEKRNISIILDSNLSYQIKLPTGYVYHDVKSGLLKTEAFNKDTHKGFELFPMRTDKKYSELLNNTLLM
;
A
#
# COMPACT_ATOMS: atom_id res chain seq x y z
N MET A 1 7.82 -17.17 2.37
CA MET A 1 7.61 -17.06 0.91
C MET A 1 7.35 -15.59 0.61
N ILE A 2 8.32 -14.87 0.04
CA ILE A 2 8.10 -13.49 -0.43
C ILE A 2 7.21 -13.62 -1.66
N LEU A 3 5.93 -13.28 -1.53
CA LEU A 3 5.04 -13.21 -2.67
C LEU A 3 5.46 -11.97 -3.46
N LEU A 4 6.37 -12.14 -4.43
CA LEU A 4 6.61 -11.18 -5.50
C LEU A 4 5.30 -11.09 -6.29
N LEU A 5 4.45 -10.18 -5.85
CA LEU A 5 3.15 -9.95 -6.42
C LEU A 5 3.37 -9.51 -7.87
N LYS A 6 3.04 -10.41 -8.81
CA LYS A 6 2.76 -10.06 -10.21
C LYS A 6 1.47 -9.24 -10.29
N PHE A 7 1.34 -8.19 -9.48
CA PHE A 7 0.32 -7.17 -9.65
C PHE A 7 0.73 -6.33 -10.86
N THR A 8 0.47 -6.82 -12.06
CA THR A 8 0.55 -5.99 -13.29
C THR A 8 -0.58 -4.97 -13.37
N LYS A 9 -1.37 -4.81 -12.30
CA LYS A 9 -2.64 -4.07 -12.29
C LYS A 9 -2.78 -3.26 -11.02
N ALA A 10 -3.50 -2.15 -11.15
CA ALA A 10 -3.79 -1.26 -10.05
C ALA A 10 -4.66 -1.92 -8.97
N PHE A 11 -4.46 -1.52 -7.73
CA PHE A 11 -5.23 -1.95 -6.57
C PHE A 11 -5.46 -0.79 -5.61
N LEU A 12 -6.46 -0.94 -4.75
CA LEU A 12 -6.68 -0.06 -3.61
C LEU A 12 -6.14 -0.69 -2.34
N LEU A 13 -5.60 0.16 -1.48
CA LEU A 13 -5.27 -0.18 -0.10
C LEU A 13 -6.45 0.18 0.79
N VAL A 14 -6.86 -0.77 1.64
CA VAL A 14 -7.90 -0.57 2.66
C VAL A 14 -7.29 -0.81 4.03
N ASP A 15 -7.37 0.17 4.92
CA ASP A 15 -6.94 0.03 6.31
C ASP A 15 -7.87 -0.93 7.05
N LYS A 16 -7.34 -2.00 7.66
CA LYS A 16 -8.17 -3.01 8.32
C LYS A 16 -8.87 -2.49 9.58
N ILE A 17 -8.31 -1.47 10.24
CA ILE A 17 -8.90 -0.93 11.47
C ILE A 17 -10.15 -0.11 11.14
N SER A 18 -10.03 0.84 10.23
CA SER A 18 -11.09 1.79 9.89
C SER A 18 -11.99 1.33 8.74
N GLN A 19 -11.60 0.30 8.00
CA GLN A 19 -12.28 -0.17 6.78
C GLN A 19 -12.44 0.93 5.73
N LYS A 20 -11.48 1.86 5.69
CA LYS A 20 -11.42 2.98 4.76
C LYS A 20 -10.26 2.82 3.79
N TYR A 21 -10.42 3.40 2.61
CA TYR A 21 -9.42 3.38 1.56
C TYR A 21 -8.35 4.44 1.80
N ILE A 22 -7.13 4.18 1.32
CA ILE A 22 -6.03 5.14 1.38
C ILE A 22 -6.13 6.13 0.22
N LYS A 23 -6.01 7.42 0.53
CA LYS A 23 -5.80 8.49 -0.44
C LYS A 23 -4.49 9.21 -0.13
N ILE A 24 -3.63 9.37 -1.13
CA ILE A 24 -2.46 10.25 -1.05
C ILE A 24 -2.68 11.53 -1.85
N ASP A 25 -2.19 12.64 -1.31
CA ASP A 25 -2.07 13.93 -1.97
C ASP A 25 -0.58 14.37 -1.86
N HIS A 26 -0.12 15.30 -2.72
CA HIS A 26 1.29 15.70 -2.77
C HIS A 26 1.74 16.43 -1.48
N ASN A 27 2.75 15.88 -0.79
CA ASN A 27 3.36 16.39 0.45
C ASN A 27 2.35 16.69 1.56
N VAL A 28 1.29 15.89 1.66
CA VAL A 28 0.29 15.96 2.72
C VAL A 28 0.06 14.55 3.28
N PRO A 29 -0.14 14.38 4.59
CA PRO A 29 -0.40 13.06 5.17
C PRO A 29 -1.56 12.37 4.47
N ALA A 30 -1.40 11.07 4.25
CA ALA A 30 -2.38 10.22 3.63
C ALA A 30 -3.68 10.25 4.44
N LYS A 31 -4.80 10.26 3.71
CA LYS A 31 -6.14 10.34 4.28
C LYS A 31 -6.85 9.00 4.14
N LEU A 32 -7.72 8.72 5.11
CA LEU A 32 -8.64 7.59 5.07
C LEU A 32 -9.99 8.05 4.53
N VAL A 33 -10.38 7.54 3.36
CA VAL A 33 -11.62 7.91 2.69
C VAL A 33 -12.62 6.74 2.70
N GLY A 34 -13.89 7.01 2.98
CA GLY A 34 -14.94 5.98 3.01
C GLY A 34 -15.49 5.61 1.63
N VAL A 35 -15.20 6.42 0.61
CA VAL A 35 -15.74 6.25 -0.75
C VAL A 35 -14.62 5.85 -1.69
N ARG A 36 -14.81 4.71 -2.38
CA ARG A 36 -13.83 4.10 -3.28
C ARG A 36 -13.32 5.05 -4.37
N THR A 37 -14.21 5.86 -4.96
CA THR A 37 -13.85 6.78 -6.06
C THR A 37 -12.92 7.92 -5.64
N ASN A 38 -12.76 8.16 -4.34
CA ASN A 38 -11.89 9.20 -3.80
C ASN A 38 -10.53 8.64 -3.34
N ALA A 39 -10.33 7.33 -3.47
CA ALA A 39 -9.12 6.64 -3.06
C ALA A 39 -8.02 6.72 -4.13
N THR A 40 -6.78 6.43 -3.74
CA THR A 40 -5.68 6.29 -4.68
C THR A 40 -5.61 4.86 -5.22
N ASP A 41 -5.68 4.74 -6.54
CA ASP A 41 -5.33 3.53 -7.26
C ASP A 41 -3.81 3.37 -7.27
N PHE A 42 -3.28 2.38 -6.54
CA PHE A 42 -1.84 2.11 -6.50
C PHE A 42 -1.42 1.10 -7.57
N ILE A 43 -0.30 1.36 -8.23
CA ILE A 43 0.40 0.44 -9.12
C ILE A 43 1.78 0.18 -8.52
N PRO A 44 2.22 -1.10 -8.42
CA PRO A 44 3.60 -1.39 -8.08
C PRO A 44 4.48 -1.10 -9.29
N LEU A 45 5.49 -0.26 -9.09
CA LEU A 45 6.47 0.10 -10.09
C LEU A 45 7.82 -0.48 -9.68
N GLN A 46 8.42 -1.26 -10.57
CA GLN A 46 9.82 -1.66 -10.43
C GLN A 46 10.72 -0.46 -10.73
N ILE A 47 11.67 -0.17 -9.84
CA ILE A 47 12.56 1.00 -9.97
C ILE A 47 14.03 0.63 -10.17
N SER A 48 14.39 -0.65 -10.03
CA SER A 48 15.75 -1.16 -10.32
C SER A 48 15.74 -2.26 -11.39
N ASP A 49 16.82 -2.33 -12.18
CA ASP A 49 16.98 -3.34 -13.23
C ASP A 49 17.18 -4.77 -12.69
N ASP A 50 17.64 -4.89 -11.43
CA ASP A 50 17.87 -6.17 -10.75
C ASP A 50 16.60 -6.75 -10.09
N HIS A 51 15.44 -6.11 -10.29
CA HIS A 51 14.15 -6.51 -9.73
C HIS A 51 14.10 -6.54 -8.19
N THR A 52 15.02 -5.85 -7.51
CA THR A 52 15.05 -5.81 -6.04
C THR A 52 14.29 -4.63 -5.46
N GLU A 53 14.08 -3.56 -6.24
CA GLU A 53 13.48 -2.31 -5.77
C GLU A 53 12.12 -2.04 -6.42
N TYR A 54 11.13 -1.73 -5.57
CA TYR A 54 9.76 -1.45 -5.96
C TYR A 54 9.20 -0.26 -5.19
N ALA A 55 8.37 0.52 -5.87
CA ALA A 55 7.60 1.61 -5.27
C ALA A 55 6.09 1.41 -5.51
N LEU A 56 5.25 2.03 -4.69
CA LEU A 56 3.81 2.10 -4.91
C LEU A 56 3.46 3.49 -5.44
N LYS A 57 3.11 3.53 -6.72
CA LYS A 57 2.78 4.78 -7.43
C LYS A 57 1.27 4.94 -7.54
N SER A 58 0.75 6.16 -7.41
CA SER A 58 -0.60 6.50 -7.87
C SER A 58 -0.69 6.25 -9.38
N LYS A 59 -1.79 5.64 -9.82
CA LYS A 59 -2.06 5.40 -11.22
C LYS A 59 -2.33 6.70 -11.99
N ASN A 60 -3.02 7.62 -11.34
CA ASN A 60 -3.54 8.84 -11.99
C ASN A 60 -2.62 10.04 -11.77
N ASP A 61 -1.80 9.99 -10.71
CA ASP A 61 -0.91 11.07 -10.32
C ASP A 61 0.52 10.57 -10.30
N ASP A 62 1.49 11.42 -10.64
CA ASP A 62 2.91 11.07 -10.55
C ASP A 62 3.41 11.14 -9.10
N LEU A 63 2.72 10.43 -8.20
CA LEU A 63 2.97 10.40 -6.76
C LEU A 63 3.28 8.99 -6.29
N PHE A 64 4.25 8.86 -5.41
CA PHE A 64 4.63 7.62 -4.74
C PHE A 64 4.22 7.66 -3.27
N LEU A 65 3.74 6.54 -2.75
CA LEU A 65 3.49 6.36 -1.33
C LEU A 65 4.84 6.38 -0.60
N ASP A 66 5.05 7.35 0.28
CA ASP A 66 6.28 7.45 1.05
C ASP A 66 6.13 8.27 2.33
N ILE A 67 7.22 8.40 3.07
CA ILE A 67 7.37 9.32 4.17
C ILE A 67 7.48 10.74 3.61
N ILE A 68 6.73 11.66 4.19
CA ILE A 68 6.64 13.05 3.71
C ILE A 68 7.18 14.08 4.69
N ASP A 69 7.50 13.66 5.92
CA ASP A 69 8.03 14.53 6.96
C ASP A 69 8.86 13.76 8.01
N ASP A 70 9.53 14.52 8.88
CA ASP A 70 10.40 13.99 9.96
C ASP A 70 9.61 13.32 11.10
N PHE A 71 8.28 13.36 11.05
CA PHE A 71 7.40 12.69 12.02
C PHE A 71 6.96 11.30 11.55
N ASN A 72 7.59 10.78 10.49
CA ASN A 72 7.29 9.50 9.87
C ASN A 72 5.86 9.39 9.33
N ASN A 73 5.21 10.52 9.00
CA ASN A 73 3.89 10.47 8.37
C ASN A 73 4.02 9.98 6.93
N ILE A 74 3.08 9.13 6.54
CA ILE A 74 2.99 8.58 5.18
C ILE A 74 2.07 9.45 4.35
N GLY A 75 2.46 9.73 3.11
CA GLY A 75 1.72 10.54 2.14
C GLY A 75 2.18 10.30 0.70
N GLY A 76 1.88 11.23 -0.19
CA GLY A 76 2.30 11.18 -1.60
C GLY A 76 3.48 12.10 -1.88
N THR A 77 4.52 11.60 -2.53
CA THR A 77 5.69 12.41 -2.95
C THR A 77 5.98 12.23 -4.44
N LYS A 78 6.46 13.27 -5.11
CA LYS A 78 6.94 13.20 -6.50
C LYS A 78 8.38 12.67 -6.59
N ALA A 79 9.14 12.81 -5.51
CA ALA A 79 10.51 12.35 -5.46
C ALA A 79 10.55 10.89 -5.04
N VAL A 80 11.09 10.05 -5.91
CA VAL A 80 11.64 8.76 -5.49
C VAL A 80 12.99 9.10 -4.85
N SER A 81 13.09 9.01 -3.53
CA SER A 81 14.41 9.12 -2.88
C SER A 81 15.33 8.08 -3.51
N THR A 82 16.49 8.52 -3.98
CA THR A 82 17.50 7.67 -4.65
C THR A 82 18.15 6.66 -3.70
N GLU A 83 17.82 6.72 -2.41
CA GLU A 83 18.19 5.71 -1.43
C GLU A 83 17.19 4.56 -1.47
N LYS A 84 17.45 3.58 -2.36
CA LYS A 84 16.92 2.21 -2.38
C LYS A 84 15.51 2.06 -1.77
N ARG A 85 14.48 2.53 -2.47
CA ARG A 85 13.09 2.29 -2.02
C ARG A 85 12.69 0.85 -2.30
N ASN A 86 12.81 0.02 -1.28
CA ASN A 86 12.23 -1.32 -1.28
C ASN A 86 10.90 -1.30 -0.55
N ILE A 87 9.82 -0.95 -1.25
CA ILE A 87 8.49 -1.27 -0.75
C ILE A 87 8.26 -2.76 -0.92
N SER A 88 8.05 -3.45 0.20
CA SER A 88 7.60 -4.84 0.22
C SER A 88 6.17 -4.92 0.71
N ILE A 89 5.33 -5.64 -0.01
CA ILE A 89 4.00 -6.03 0.44
C ILE A 89 4.10 -7.48 0.94
N ILE A 90 3.90 -7.67 2.23
CA ILE A 90 4.10 -8.95 2.92
C ILE A 90 2.74 -9.44 3.40
N LEU A 91 2.35 -10.65 3.02
CA LEU A 91 1.18 -11.31 3.61
C LEU A 91 1.58 -11.91 4.96
N ASP A 92 0.95 -11.45 6.04
CA ASP A 92 1.19 -11.96 7.39
C ASP A 92 0.34 -13.21 7.71
N SER A 93 0.56 -13.78 8.89
CA SER A 93 -0.16 -14.97 9.36
C SER A 93 -1.66 -14.76 9.59
N ASN A 94 -2.11 -13.50 9.70
CA ASN A 94 -3.52 -13.14 9.87
C ASN A 94 -4.18 -12.80 8.53
N LEU A 95 -3.58 -13.25 7.42
CA LEU A 95 -4.02 -12.97 6.05
C LEU A 95 -4.17 -11.47 5.77
N SER A 96 -3.35 -10.64 6.42
CA SER A 96 -3.33 -9.19 6.25
C SER A 96 -2.06 -8.78 5.51
N TYR A 97 -2.17 -7.77 4.65
CA TYR A 97 -1.01 -7.26 3.93
C TYR A 97 -0.32 -6.18 4.76
N GLN A 98 0.97 -6.38 5.02
CA GLN A 98 1.83 -5.41 5.66
C GLN A 98 2.63 -4.68 4.58
N ILE A 99 2.64 -3.36 4.61
CA ILE A 99 3.46 -2.54 3.71
C ILE A 99 4.73 -2.19 4.47
N LYS A 100 5.88 -2.62 3.97
CA LYS A 100 7.19 -2.33 4.54
C LYS A 100 7.91 -1.33 3.65
N LEU A 101 8.26 -0.19 4.20
CA LEU A 101 9.21 0.78 3.66
C LEU A 101 10.63 0.47 4.19
N PRO A 102 11.70 1.07 3.63
CA PRO A 102 13.06 0.89 4.14
C PRO A 102 13.20 1.20 5.64
N THR A 103 12.45 2.17 6.16
CA THR A 103 12.53 2.63 7.56
C THR A 103 11.59 1.90 8.52
N GLY A 104 10.64 1.11 8.04
CA GLY A 104 9.62 0.52 8.91
C GLY A 104 8.41 -0.03 8.18
N TYR A 105 7.40 -0.41 8.96
CA TYR A 105 6.11 -0.90 8.48
C TYR A 105 5.07 0.21 8.61
N VAL A 106 4.24 0.35 7.58
CA VAL A 106 3.15 1.32 7.58
C VAL A 106 2.03 0.84 8.49
N TYR A 107 1.48 1.75 9.27
CA TYR A 107 0.33 1.51 10.14
C TYR A 107 -0.59 2.73 10.21
N HIS A 108 -1.83 2.51 10.63
CA HIS A 108 -2.75 3.58 10.99
C HIS A 108 -2.64 3.87 12.49
N ASP A 109 -2.11 5.05 12.83
CA ASP A 109 -2.07 5.54 14.20
C ASP A 109 -3.46 6.05 14.60
N VAL A 110 -4.22 5.22 15.32
CA VAL A 110 -5.59 5.54 15.76
C VAL A 110 -5.68 6.79 16.64
N LYS A 111 -4.58 7.23 17.28
CA LYS A 111 -4.59 8.44 18.12
C LYS A 111 -4.56 9.71 17.28
N SER A 112 -3.72 9.74 16.25
CA SER A 112 -3.62 10.90 15.35
C SER A 112 -4.54 10.81 14.13
N GLY A 113 -5.06 9.62 13.82
CA GLY A 113 -5.83 9.36 12.60
C GLY A 113 -4.99 9.36 11.32
N LEU A 114 -3.66 9.32 11.45
CA LEU A 114 -2.71 9.40 10.33
C LEU A 114 -2.09 8.03 10.03
N LEU A 115 -1.66 7.85 8.79
CA LEU A 115 -0.75 6.76 8.46
C LEU A 115 0.68 7.14 8.81
N LYS A 116 1.39 6.24 9.45
CA LYS A 116 2.78 6.41 9.88
C LYS A 116 3.61 5.17 9.59
N THR A 117 4.93 5.27 9.75
CA THR A 117 5.85 4.13 9.71
C THR A 117 6.68 4.02 10.97
N GLU A 118 6.86 2.80 11.46
CA GLU A 118 7.75 2.48 12.58
C GLU A 118 8.24 1.02 12.52
N ALA A 119 9.06 0.59 13.47
CA ALA A 119 9.45 -0.81 13.57
C ALA A 119 8.22 -1.72 13.80
N PHE A 120 8.23 -2.93 13.23
CA PHE A 120 7.06 -3.81 13.32
C PHE A 120 6.63 -4.09 14.77
N ASN A 121 5.35 -3.88 15.03
CA ASN A 121 4.69 -4.18 16.30
C ASN A 121 3.30 -4.75 16.02
N LYS A 122 3.03 -5.99 16.45
CA LYS A 122 1.75 -6.69 16.25
C LYS A 122 0.53 -5.96 16.83
N ASP A 123 0.74 -5.14 17.86
CA ASP A 123 -0.34 -4.42 18.53
C ASP A 123 -0.77 -3.18 17.74
N THR A 124 0.17 -2.56 17.01
CA THR A 124 -0.06 -1.40 16.16
C THR A 124 -0.38 -1.79 14.70
N HIS A 125 0.37 -2.75 14.14
CA HIS A 125 0.35 -3.08 12.71
C HIS A 125 -0.74 -4.10 12.40
N LYS A 126 -1.98 -3.62 12.28
CA LYS A 126 -3.13 -4.47 11.92
C LYS A 126 -3.21 -4.80 10.43
N GLY A 127 -2.35 -4.17 9.62
CA GLY A 127 -2.22 -4.43 8.19
C GLY A 127 -3.35 -3.83 7.36
N PHE A 128 -3.31 -4.17 6.08
CA PHE A 128 -4.17 -3.66 5.03
C PHE A 128 -4.82 -4.81 4.26
N GLU A 129 -5.95 -4.53 3.64
CA GLU A 129 -6.52 -5.34 2.59
C GLU A 129 -6.17 -4.75 1.22
N LEU A 130 -5.96 -5.64 0.24
CA LEU A 130 -5.69 -5.26 -1.14
C LEU A 130 -6.90 -5.56 -1.99
N PHE A 131 -7.52 -4.51 -2.53
CA PHE A 131 -8.66 -4.62 -3.43
C PHE A 131 -8.21 -4.34 -4.86
N PRO A 132 -7.96 -5.36 -5.69
CA PRO A 132 -7.56 -5.14 -7.07
C PRO A 132 -8.68 -4.49 -7.88
N MET A 133 -8.32 -3.57 -8.77
CA MET A 133 -9.26 -2.93 -9.66
C MET A 133 -9.73 -3.91 -10.74
N ARG A 134 -11.02 -4.28 -10.69
CA ARG A 134 -11.67 -5.09 -11.73
C ARG A 134 -11.75 -4.29 -13.03
N THR A 135 -10.81 -4.56 -13.94
CA THR A 135 -11.03 -4.40 -15.39
C THR A 135 -10.67 -5.66 -16.16
N ASP A 136 -10.39 -6.79 -15.49
CA ASP A 136 -10.08 -8.03 -16.21
C ASP A 136 -10.87 -9.23 -15.66
N LYS A 137 -11.64 -9.82 -16.57
CA LYS A 137 -12.50 -11.00 -16.41
C LYS A 137 -11.79 -12.12 -15.64
N LYS A 138 -10.50 -12.31 -15.90
CA LYS A 138 -9.66 -13.37 -15.30
C LYS A 138 -9.54 -13.32 -13.77
N TYR A 139 -9.56 -12.12 -13.16
CA TYR A 139 -9.42 -12.04 -11.69
C TYR A 139 -10.75 -12.36 -10.97
N SER A 140 -11.88 -12.01 -11.59
CA SER A 140 -13.19 -12.40 -11.07
C SER A 140 -13.41 -13.91 -11.17
N GLU A 141 -12.89 -14.55 -12.22
CA GLU A 141 -12.89 -16.01 -12.40
C GLU A 141 -12.01 -16.73 -11.35
N LEU A 142 -10.84 -16.19 -11.02
CA LEU A 142 -9.96 -16.74 -9.97
C LEU A 142 -10.58 -16.68 -8.57
N LEU A 143 -11.22 -15.56 -8.20
CA LEU A 143 -11.92 -15.45 -6.92
C LEU A 143 -13.11 -16.40 -6.83
N ASN A 144 -13.87 -16.56 -7.92
CA ASN A 144 -15.02 -17.48 -7.94
C ASN A 144 -14.60 -18.96 -7.84
N ASN A 145 -13.45 -19.34 -8.38
CA ASN A 145 -12.95 -20.71 -8.27
C ASN A 145 -12.34 -21.02 -6.90
N THR A 146 -11.90 -20.00 -6.14
CA THR A 146 -11.32 -20.20 -4.80
C THR A 146 -12.39 -20.32 -3.70
N LEU A 147 -13.60 -19.84 -3.95
CA LEU A 147 -14.76 -19.96 -3.04
C LEU A 147 -15.56 -21.27 -3.23
N LEU A 148 -15.16 -22.12 -4.17
CA LEU A 148 -15.79 -23.41 -4.49
C LEU A 148 -14.88 -24.62 -4.17
N MET A 149 -13.78 -24.42 -3.46
CA MET A 149 -12.97 -25.48 -2.83
C MET A 149 -13.05 -25.35 -1.32
#